data_AF-A0A962W5C9-F1
#
_entry.id   AF-A0A962W5C9-F1
#
_cell.length_a   1.000
_cell.length_b   1.000
_cell.length_c   1.000
_cell.angle_alpha   90.00
_cell.angle_beta   90.00
_cell.angle_gamma   90.00
#
_symmetry.space_group_name_H-M   'P 1'
#
loop_
_entity.id
_entity.type
_entity.pdbx_description
1 polymer ?
#
loop_
_entity_poly.entity_id
_entity_poly.type
_entity_poly.pdbx_seq_one_letter_code
_entity_poly.pdbx_strand_id
1 'polypeptide(L)' 'MRHDDLFDGDDPGARPLADRVRPSTLGGYIGQDHLLGEGKPLRRAIESGRLHSMIFWGPPG' A
#
# COMPACT_ATOMS: atom_id res chain seq x y z
N MET A 1 10.93 -10.78 32.92
CA MET A 1 11.30 -9.95 31.76
C MET A 1 10.39 -10.39 30.62
N ARG A 2 9.31 -9.64 30.33
CA ARG A 2 8.47 -9.95 29.18
C ARG A 2 9.27 -9.57 27.94
N HIS A 3 9.47 -10.54 27.05
CA HIS A 3 10.04 -10.29 25.74
C HIS A 3 8.88 -9.75 24.91
N ASP A 4 8.83 -8.43 24.72
CA ASP A 4 7.91 -7.83 23.75
C ASP A 4 8.43 -8.24 22.37
N ASP A 5 7.77 -9.21 21.75
CA ASP A 5 8.15 -9.76 20.46
C ASP A 5 7.80 -8.76 19.36
N LEU A 6 8.77 -8.40 18.52
CA LEU A 6 8.64 -7.36 17.49
C LEU A 6 7.59 -7.73 16.40
N PHE A 7 7.18 -8.99 16.35
CA PHE A 7 6.32 -9.56 15.32
C PHE A 7 4.96 -10.07 15.82
N ASP A 8 4.59 -9.81 17.08
CA ASP A 8 3.23 -10.07 17.57
C ASP A 8 2.26 -9.03 16.96
N GLY A 9 1.82 -9.31 15.73
CA GLY A 9 1.22 -8.36 14.79
C GLY A 9 -0.24 -7.96 15.03
N ASP A 10 -0.84 -8.35 16.16
CA ASP A 10 -2.27 -8.15 16.43
C ASP A 10 -2.57 -7.08 17.50
N ASP A 11 -1.54 -6.49 18.14
CA ASP A 11 -1.71 -5.28 18.95
C ASP A 11 -1.61 -4.02 18.05
N PRO A 12 -2.67 -3.21 17.90
CA PRO A 12 -2.64 -1.98 17.12
C PRO A 12 -1.60 -0.97 17.60
N GLY A 13 -1.21 -1.03 18.87
CA GLY A 13 -0.15 -0.23 19.48
C GLY A 13 1.26 -0.69 19.11
N ALA A 14 1.43 -1.97 18.74
CA ALA A 14 2.71 -2.56 18.37
C ALA A 14 3.07 -2.38 16.88
N ARG A 15 2.11 -2.00 16.02
CA ARG A 15 2.37 -1.84 14.58
C ARG A 15 3.24 -0.60 14.28
N PRO A 16 4.28 -0.73 13.44
CA PRO A 16 5.09 0.41 12.99
C PRO A 16 4.24 1.51 12.36
N LEU A 17 4.67 2.77 12.48
CA LEU A 17 3.96 3.91 11.88
C LEU A 17 3.72 3.72 10.38
N ALA A 18 4.73 3.26 9.64
CA ALA A 18 4.66 3.05 8.20
C ALA A 18 3.53 2.09 7.78
N ASP A 19 3.25 1.07 8.58
CA ASP A 19 2.15 0.14 8.32
C ASP A 19 0.79 0.79 8.67
N ARG A 20 0.73 1.53 9.78
CA ARG A 20 -0.50 2.24 10.20
C ARG A 20 -0.93 3.33 9.23
N VAL A 21 0.00 4.00 8.55
CA VAL A 21 -0.29 5.05 7.56
C VAL A 21 -0.45 4.51 6.13
N ARG A 22 -0.34 3.19 5.93
CA ARG A 22 -0.51 2.60 4.60
C ARG A 22 -1.91 2.90 4.07
N PRO A 23 -2.05 3.47 2.86
CA PRO A 23 -3.35 3.74 2.26
C PRO A 23 -4.16 2.46 2.07
N SER A 24 -5.42 2.48 2.50
CA SER A 24 -6.38 1.38 2.29
C SER A 24 -7.13 1.49 0.95
N THR A 25 -7.04 2.66 0.29
CA THR A 25 -7.68 2.93 -1.00
C THR A 25 -6.73 3.69 -1.91
N LEU A 26 -6.96 3.60 -3.23
CA LEU A 26 -6.16 4.32 -4.22
C LEU A 26 -6.23 5.84 -4.06
N GLY A 27 -7.35 6.38 -3.57
CA GLY A 27 -7.50 7.82 -3.34
C GLY A 27 -6.61 8.36 -2.22
N GLY A 28 -6.16 7.51 -1.30
CA GLY A 28 -5.21 7.87 -0.24
C GLY A 28 -3.74 7.68 -0.64
N TYR A 29 -3.46 7.20 -1.85
CA TYR A 29 -2.10 6.95 -2.33
C TYR A 29 -1.50 8.24 -2.91
N ILE A 30 -0.29 8.60 -2.48
CA ILE A 30 0.34 9.89 -2.78
C ILE A 30 1.56 9.70 -3.70
N GLY A 31 1.72 10.59 -4.68
CA GLY A 31 2.95 10.72 -5.47
C GLY A 31 3.00 9.95 -6.80
N GLN A 32 1.98 9.14 -7.11
CA GLN A 32 1.95 8.30 -8.32
C GLN A 32 0.79 8.66 -9.26
N ASP A 33 0.38 9.93 -9.33
CA ASP A 33 -0.76 10.40 -10.15
C ASP A 33 -0.60 10.08 -11.65
N HIS A 34 0.63 10.04 -12.14
CA HIS A 34 0.89 9.70 -13.53
C HIS A 34 0.52 8.25 -13.87
N LEU A 35 0.51 7.34 -12.89
CA LEU A 35 0.11 5.93 -13.02
C LEU A 35 -1.30 5.66 -12.49
N LEU A 36 -1.66 6.27 -11.35
CA LEU A 36 -2.88 5.98 -10.58
C LEU A 36 -3.92 7.09 -10.63
N GLY A 37 -3.66 8.18 -11.37
CA GLY A 37 -4.64 9.24 -11.59
C GLY A 37 -5.93 8.74 -12.25
N GLU A 38 -6.97 9.58 -12.22
CA GLU A 38 -8.24 9.25 -12.87
C GLU A 38 -8.07 8.91 -14.35
N GLY A 39 -8.74 7.84 -14.79
CA GLY A 39 -8.70 7.39 -16.18
C GLY A 39 -7.37 6.75 -16.62
N LYS A 40 -6.35 6.68 -15.75
CA LYS A 40 -5.10 6.00 -16.10
C LYS A 40 -5.31 4.49 -16.28
N PRO A 41 -4.55 3.84 -17.18
CA PRO A 41 -4.73 2.42 -17.49
C PRO A 41 -4.65 1.51 -16.25
N LEU A 42 -3.68 1.76 -15.38
CA LEU A 42 -3.50 0.96 -14.16
C LEU A 42 -4.67 1.13 -13.19
N ARG A 43 -5.12 2.37 -12.95
CA ARG A 43 -6.30 2.63 -12.11
C ARG A 43 -7.55 1.93 -12.66
N ARG A 44 -7.81 2.04 -13.97
CA ARG A 44 -8.94 1.34 -14.61
C ARG A 44 -8.86 -0.18 -14.50
N ALA A 45 -7.66 -0.75 -14.62
CA ALA A 45 -7.45 -2.19 -14.46
C ALA A 45 -7.75 -2.66 -13.02
N ILE A 46 -7.34 -1.89 -12.02
CA ILE A 46 -7.64 -2.15 -10.60
C ILE A 46 -9.14 -2.02 -10.34
N GLU A 47 -9.77 -0.90 -10.75
CA GLU A 47 -11.20 -0.64 -10.52
C GLU A 47 -12.11 -1.64 -11.24
N SER A 48 -11.71 -2.14 -12.40
CA SER A 48 -12.46 -3.17 -13.14
C SER A 48 -12.17 -4.60 -12.68
N GLY A 49 -11.24 -4.81 -11.74
CA GLY A 49 -10.83 -6.14 -11.27
C GLY A 49 -10.11 -6.98 -12.33
N ARG A 50 -9.58 -6.36 -13.39
CA ARG A 50 -8.94 -7.03 -14.54
C ARG A 50 -7.44 -6.74 -14.57
N LEU A 51 -6.73 -7.32 -13.62
CA LEU A 51 -5.29 -7.14 -13.48
C LEU A 51 -4.51 -8.12 -14.35
N HIS A 52 -3.44 -7.64 -14.95
CA HIS A 52 -2.45 -8.45 -15.66
C HIS A 52 -1.19 -8.58 -14.79
N SER A 53 -0.30 -9.50 -15.14
CA SER A 53 1.01 -9.60 -14.51
C SER A 53 1.78 -8.28 -14.65
N MET A 54 2.35 -7.80 -13.55
CA MET A 54 3.05 -6.50 -13.47
C MET A 54 4.33 -6.63 -12.66
N ILE A 55 5.31 -5.79 -12.98
CA ILE A 55 6.50 -5.56 -12.17
C ILE A 55 6.47 -4.09 -11.75
N PHE A 56 6.51 -3.83 -10.44
CA PHE A 56 6.67 -2.49 -9.90
C PHE A 56 8.14 -2.24 -9.58
N TRP A 57 8.72 -1.18 -10.13
CA TRP A 57 10.12 -0.82 -9.95
C TRP A 57 10.25 0.68 -9.65
N GLY A 58 11.02 1.00 -8.62
CA GLY A 58 11.27 2.34 -8.14
C GLY A 58 12.27 2.33 -6.98
N PRO A 59 12.68 3.52 -6.49
CA PRO A 59 13.46 3.63 -5.26
C PRO A 59 12.64 3.09 -4.06
N PRO A 60 13.29 2.78 -2.92
CA PRO A 60 12.57 2.38 -1.71
C PRO A 60 11.68 3.52 -1.20
N GLY A 61 10.45 3.18 -0.82
CA GLY A 61 9.40 4.14 -0.43
C GLY A 61 8.48 4.48 -1.59
#